data_AF-A0A536BJV9-F1
#
_entry.id   AF-A0A536BJV9-F1
#
_cell.length_a   1.000
_cell.length_b   1.000
_cell.length_c   1.000
_cell.angle_alpha   90.00
_cell.angle_beta   90.00
_cell.angle_gamma   90.00
#
_symmetry.space_group_name_H-M   'P 1'
#
loop_
_entity.id
_entity.type
_entity.pdbx_description
1 polymer ?
#
loop_
_entity_poly.entity_id
_entity_poly.type
_entity_poly.pdbx_seq_one_letter_code
_entity_poly.pdbx_strand_id
1 'polypeptide(L)'
;MFTIVMENEESSSLIGNSAAPYINGLANSYGLATQYYGVSHPSLPNYLALTAGSTFGIASDCTTCWVGATNLADQIEAGGRSWKAYLEGMPSACFVGDAYPYMQKHNPWIYYNDIRTNAARCAAHVVPFTQLGTDLAGGSVPNYVWITPNMCNDMHDCSIATGDTWLRNQVPAILNSAAFRNGGVLFITWDEGSTNAGCCTNAAGGRIVTLVISPLARTGFQSSVAETHYSLLRTIEDSWNMARLGGAACTCTVAMREGYWPRRFSSRSRCRSPLSRTA
;
A
#
# COMPACT_ATOMS: atom_id res chain seq x y z
N MET A 1 9.73 4.25 -0.72
CA MET A 1 8.47 3.68 -1.24
C MET A 1 7.36 4.30 -0.43
N PHE A 2 6.29 4.71 -1.10
CA PHE A 2 5.11 5.32 -0.49
C PHE A 2 3.90 4.44 -0.81
N THR A 3 3.03 4.23 0.16
CA THR A 3 1.73 3.56 -0.02
C THR A 3 0.67 4.45 0.59
N ILE A 4 -0.26 4.92 -0.24
CA ILE A 4 -1.50 5.56 0.20
C ILE A 4 -2.62 4.52 0.08
N VAL A 5 -3.38 4.32 1.15
CA VAL A 5 -4.59 3.47 1.14
C VAL A 5 -5.81 4.35 1.35
N MET A 6 -6.74 4.27 0.40
CA MET A 6 -8.04 4.94 0.37
C MET A 6 -9.16 3.91 0.65
N GLU A 7 -10.40 4.35 0.78
CA GLU A 7 -11.61 3.57 1.09
C GLU A 7 -12.76 3.97 0.15
N ASN A 8 -13.96 3.38 0.22
CA ASN A 8 -14.20 2.07 -0.37
C ASN A 8 -14.81 2.30 -1.76
N GLU A 9 -14.06 2.01 -2.82
CA GLU A 9 -14.49 2.35 -4.17
C GLU A 9 -14.16 1.25 -5.18
N GLU A 10 -15.19 0.76 -5.84
CA GLU A 10 -15.04 -0.18 -6.96
C GLU A 10 -14.37 0.56 -8.13
N SER A 11 -13.49 -0.11 -8.88
CA SER A 11 -12.76 0.53 -9.98
C SER A 11 -13.68 1.18 -11.02
N SER A 12 -14.90 0.66 -11.21
CA SER A 12 -15.90 1.23 -12.11
C SER A 12 -16.56 2.52 -11.61
N SER A 13 -16.49 2.85 -10.31
CA SER A 13 -16.95 4.13 -9.78
C SER A 13 -15.91 5.24 -9.96
N LEU A 14 -14.61 4.89 -10.08
CA LEU A 14 -13.52 5.84 -10.18
C LEU A 14 -13.05 6.08 -11.63
N ILE A 15 -12.73 5.02 -12.37
CA ILE A 15 -12.12 5.14 -13.70
C ILE A 15 -13.18 5.61 -14.72
N GLY A 16 -12.92 6.74 -15.37
CA GLY A 16 -13.84 7.43 -16.27
C GLY A 16 -14.80 8.40 -15.58
N ASN A 17 -14.79 8.49 -14.25
CA ASN A 17 -15.68 9.38 -13.50
C ASN A 17 -15.18 10.83 -13.51
N SER A 18 -16.05 11.77 -13.88
CA SER A 18 -15.75 13.21 -13.90
C SER A 18 -15.57 13.83 -12.51
N ALA A 19 -16.02 13.15 -11.45
CA ALA A 19 -15.75 13.52 -10.06
C ALA A 19 -14.33 13.12 -9.58
N ALA A 20 -13.61 12.29 -10.34
CA ALA A 20 -12.26 11.82 -10.02
C ALA A 20 -11.19 12.27 -11.05
N PRO A 21 -11.14 13.56 -11.44
CA PRO A 21 -10.26 14.00 -12.53
C PRO A 21 -8.77 13.81 -12.22
N TYR A 22 -8.34 13.96 -10.96
CA TYR A 22 -6.94 13.79 -10.61
C TYR A 22 -6.52 12.32 -10.66
N ILE A 23 -7.33 11.41 -10.09
CA ILE A 23 -7.10 9.97 -10.12
C ILE A 23 -7.06 9.46 -11.57
N ASN A 24 -8.01 9.88 -12.41
CA ASN A 24 -8.02 9.54 -13.83
C ASN A 24 -6.80 10.11 -14.58
N GLY A 25 -6.37 11.33 -14.23
CA GLY A 25 -5.13 11.91 -14.75
C GLY A 25 -3.90 11.09 -14.41
N LEU A 26 -3.80 10.59 -13.17
CA LEU A 26 -2.72 9.69 -12.74
C LEU A 26 -2.79 8.35 -13.48
N ALA A 27 -3.97 7.75 -13.59
CA ALA A 27 -4.19 6.49 -14.29
C ALA A 27 -3.78 6.55 -15.78
N ASN A 28 -4.02 7.69 -16.44
CA ASN A 28 -3.61 7.92 -17.82
C ASN A 28 -2.11 8.19 -17.97
N SER A 29 -1.46 8.74 -16.94
CA SER A 29 -0.06 9.18 -17.00
C SER A 29 0.92 8.11 -16.52
N TYR A 30 0.50 7.23 -15.62
CA TYR A 30 1.38 6.28 -14.91
C TYR A 30 0.90 4.83 -15.08
N GLY A 31 1.31 3.95 -14.17
CA GLY A 31 0.86 2.58 -14.12
C GLY A 31 -0.54 2.47 -13.52
N LEU A 32 -1.43 1.70 -14.15
CA LEU A 32 -2.72 1.28 -13.61
C LEU A 32 -2.81 -0.25 -13.61
N ALA A 33 -3.13 -0.87 -12.49
CA ALA A 33 -3.52 -2.28 -12.42
C ALA A 33 -5.02 -2.38 -12.65
N THR A 34 -5.44 -2.84 -13.84
CA THR A 34 -6.86 -2.87 -14.23
C THR A 34 -7.60 -4.09 -13.68
N GLN A 35 -6.86 -5.05 -13.12
CA GLN A 35 -7.36 -6.31 -12.58
C GLN A 35 -6.81 -6.53 -11.16
N TYR A 36 -6.90 -5.50 -10.32
CA TYR A 36 -6.52 -5.54 -8.92
C TYR A 36 -7.75 -5.69 -8.02
N TYR A 37 -7.65 -6.54 -7.00
CA TYR A 37 -8.79 -6.91 -6.15
C TYR A 37 -8.46 -6.81 -4.66
N GLY A 38 -9.43 -6.33 -3.88
CA GLY A 38 -9.39 -6.41 -2.42
C GLY A 38 -9.38 -7.87 -1.96
N VAL A 39 -8.84 -8.13 -0.77
CA VAL A 39 -8.71 -9.48 -0.23
C VAL A 39 -10.00 -9.95 0.42
N SER A 40 -10.66 -9.08 1.18
CA SER A 40 -11.84 -9.43 2.00
C SER A 40 -12.78 -8.23 2.12
N HIS A 41 -13.87 -8.46 2.86
CA HIS A 41 -14.64 -7.45 3.57
C HIS A 41 -14.61 -7.73 5.09
N PRO A 42 -14.74 -6.74 5.99
CA PRO A 42 -14.67 -5.29 5.76
C PRO A 42 -13.21 -4.78 5.71
N SER A 43 -13.00 -3.46 5.85
CA SER A 43 -11.72 -2.76 5.69
C SER A 43 -10.54 -3.40 6.42
N LEU A 44 -10.59 -3.55 7.75
CA LEU A 44 -9.43 -3.94 8.58
C LEU A 44 -8.67 -5.19 8.06
N PRO A 45 -9.35 -6.31 7.73
CA PRO A 45 -8.72 -7.45 7.07
C PRO A 45 -7.79 -7.10 5.88
N ASN A 46 -8.16 -6.13 5.05
CA ASN A 46 -7.38 -5.71 3.88
C ASN A 46 -6.09 -4.98 4.29
N TYR A 47 -6.14 -4.14 5.33
CA TYR A 47 -4.94 -3.48 5.89
C TYR A 47 -3.94 -4.48 6.47
N LEU A 48 -4.42 -5.52 7.16
CA LEU A 48 -3.58 -6.61 7.65
C LEU A 48 -3.01 -7.46 6.49
N ALA A 49 -3.81 -7.68 5.44
CA ALA A 49 -3.34 -8.36 4.24
C ALA A 49 -2.21 -7.57 3.55
N LEU A 50 -2.31 -6.25 3.47
CA LEU A 50 -1.28 -5.36 2.90
C LEU A 50 0.02 -5.33 3.73
N THR A 51 -0.05 -5.57 5.04
CA THR A 51 1.09 -5.35 5.95
C THR A 51 1.67 -6.61 6.58
N ALA A 52 0.98 -7.75 6.52
CA ALA A 52 1.51 -9.03 7.00
C ALA A 52 1.13 -10.24 6.13
N GLY A 53 0.47 -10.01 4.99
CA GLY A 53 0.10 -11.09 4.08
C GLY A 53 -0.96 -12.02 4.65
N SER A 54 -1.74 -11.58 5.64
CA SER A 54 -2.76 -12.40 6.29
C SER A 54 -3.86 -11.52 6.86
N THR A 55 -5.11 -11.99 6.82
CA THR A 55 -6.20 -11.40 7.60
C THR A 55 -6.20 -11.92 9.04
N PHE A 56 -5.41 -12.95 9.33
CA PHE A 56 -5.39 -13.69 10.60
C PHE A 56 -6.74 -14.26 11.03
N GLY A 57 -7.66 -14.45 10.07
CA GLY A 57 -9.04 -14.86 10.35
C GLY A 57 -9.90 -13.75 10.97
N ILE A 58 -9.39 -12.52 11.08
CA ILE A 58 -10.19 -11.35 11.44
C ILE A 58 -11.12 -11.07 10.25
N ALA A 59 -12.40 -10.89 10.54
CA ALA A 59 -13.48 -10.71 9.56
C ALA A 59 -14.42 -9.56 9.94
N SER A 60 -13.91 -8.61 10.74
CA SER A 60 -14.66 -7.47 11.26
C SER A 60 -13.73 -6.29 11.52
N ASP A 61 -14.26 -5.08 11.51
CA ASP A 61 -13.57 -3.86 11.95
C ASP A 61 -13.53 -3.76 13.49
N CYS A 62 -12.72 -4.62 14.11
CA CYS A 62 -12.55 -4.67 15.56
C CYS A 62 -11.49 -3.68 16.01
N THR A 63 -11.72 -2.99 17.12
CA THR A 63 -10.67 -2.18 17.78
C THR A 63 -9.88 -2.97 18.83
N THR A 64 -10.30 -4.21 19.13
CA THR A 64 -9.77 -5.05 20.22
C THR A 64 -9.05 -6.30 19.74
N CYS A 65 -9.05 -6.57 18.44
CA CYS A 65 -8.26 -7.65 17.88
C CYS A 65 -6.80 -7.22 17.80
N TRP A 66 -5.89 -8.10 18.24
CA TRP A 66 -4.45 -7.85 18.22
C TRP A 66 -3.76 -9.13 17.80
N VAL A 67 -2.68 -8.99 17.04
CA VAL A 67 -1.97 -10.12 16.47
C VAL A 67 -0.52 -10.11 16.92
N GLY A 68 -0.02 -11.28 17.34
CA GLY A 68 1.39 -11.52 17.58
C GLY A 68 2.01 -12.15 16.35
N ALA A 69 2.29 -11.34 15.32
CA ALA A 69 2.78 -11.82 14.04
C ALA A 69 3.85 -10.89 13.47
N THR A 70 4.81 -11.47 12.74
CA THR A 70 5.76 -10.69 11.94
C THR A 70 5.02 -9.89 10.89
N ASN A 71 5.38 -8.63 10.76
CA ASN A 71 4.77 -7.69 9.83
C ASN A 71 5.84 -6.98 8.99
N LEU A 72 5.39 -6.19 8.02
CA LEU A 72 6.24 -5.48 7.08
C LEU A 72 7.23 -4.54 7.77
N ALA A 73 6.86 -3.90 8.89
CA ALA A 73 7.77 -3.03 9.63
C ALA A 73 8.98 -3.81 10.18
N ASP A 74 8.75 -5.02 10.72
CA ASP A 74 9.83 -5.88 11.20
C ASP A 74 10.84 -6.20 10.10
N GLN A 75 10.34 -6.50 8.89
CA GLN A 75 11.20 -6.84 7.77
C GLN A 75 12.00 -5.64 7.28
N ILE A 76 11.38 -4.47 7.25
CA ILE A 76 12.03 -3.22 6.86
C ILE A 76 13.17 -2.89 7.83
N GLU A 77 12.91 -2.95 9.13
CA GLU A 77 13.89 -2.69 10.18
C GLU A 77 15.01 -3.74 10.17
N ALA A 78 14.69 -5.03 10.03
CA ALA A 78 15.67 -6.10 9.91
C ALA A 78 16.58 -5.93 8.68
N GLY A 79 16.09 -5.28 7.62
CA GLY A 79 16.86 -4.89 6.45
C GLY A 79 17.68 -3.60 6.61
N GLY A 80 17.75 -3.01 7.82
CA GLY A 80 18.46 -1.77 8.10
C GLY A 80 17.81 -0.52 7.51
N ARG A 81 16.51 -0.58 7.19
CA ARG A 81 15.73 0.52 6.60
C ARG A 81 14.77 1.10 7.62
N SER A 82 14.35 2.34 7.41
CA SER A 82 13.36 3.01 8.24
C SER A 82 11.97 2.97 7.62
N TRP A 83 10.94 3.02 8.47
CA TRP A 83 9.55 3.18 8.05
C TRP A 83 8.86 4.25 8.89
N LYS A 84 7.74 4.79 8.40
CA LYS A 84 6.80 5.58 9.20
C LYS A 84 5.41 5.53 8.58
N ALA A 85 4.38 5.50 9.42
CA ALA A 85 2.99 5.63 9.07
C ALA A 85 2.46 7.01 9.48
N TYR A 86 1.78 7.67 8.56
CA TYR A 86 1.21 9.00 8.70
C TYR A 86 -0.31 8.91 8.54
N LEU A 87 -1.04 9.09 9.64
CA LEU A 87 -2.49 8.83 9.71
C LEU A 87 -3.23 10.15 9.93
N GLU A 88 -4.14 10.50 9.03
CA GLU A 88 -4.86 11.77 9.11
C GLU A 88 -5.95 11.71 10.19
N GLY A 89 -6.10 12.81 10.93
CA GLY A 89 -7.03 12.87 12.08
C GLY A 89 -6.52 12.16 13.35
N MET A 90 -5.42 11.42 13.28
CA MET A 90 -4.83 10.72 14.44
C MET A 90 -4.46 11.73 15.55
N PRO A 91 -5.01 11.62 16.77
CA PRO A 91 -4.86 12.65 17.81
C PRO A 91 -3.43 12.85 18.31
N SER A 92 -2.68 11.76 18.44
CA SER A 92 -1.31 11.75 18.95
C SER A 92 -0.56 10.54 18.41
N ALA A 93 0.77 10.57 18.45
CA ALA A 93 1.59 9.42 18.08
C ALA A 93 1.25 8.19 18.95
N CYS A 94 1.24 7.01 18.35
CA CYS A 94 0.84 5.75 18.99
C CYS A 94 -0.58 5.74 19.61
N PHE A 95 -1.51 6.56 19.12
CA PHE A 95 -2.90 6.52 19.57
C PHE A 95 -3.57 5.16 19.27
N VAL A 96 -4.20 4.58 20.29
CA VAL A 96 -4.97 3.32 20.24
C VAL A 96 -6.44 3.66 20.49
N GLY A 97 -7.31 3.19 19.61
CA GLY A 97 -8.75 3.46 19.61
C GLY A 97 -9.17 4.34 18.45
N ASP A 98 -10.45 4.72 18.45
CA ASP A 98 -11.04 5.60 17.44
C ASP A 98 -11.10 7.04 17.93
N ALA A 99 -10.95 7.98 17.01
CA ALA A 99 -11.08 9.41 17.26
C ALA A 99 -11.52 10.09 15.97
N TYR A 100 -12.82 10.04 15.68
CA TYR A 100 -13.38 10.54 14.42
C TYR A 100 -12.84 11.95 14.07
N PRO A 101 -12.37 12.18 12.83
CA PRO A 101 -12.51 11.31 11.66
C PRO A 101 -11.40 10.25 11.48
N TYR A 102 -10.53 10.04 12.47
CA TYR A 102 -9.59 8.92 12.47
C TYR A 102 -10.24 7.66 13.05
N MET A 103 -10.07 6.54 12.35
CA MET A 103 -10.56 5.23 12.78
C MET A 103 -9.40 4.23 12.81
N GLN A 104 -9.28 3.49 13.91
CA GLN A 104 -8.17 2.56 14.11
C GLN A 104 -8.13 1.49 13.03
N LYS A 105 -9.28 1.04 12.53
CA LYS A 105 -9.39 0.03 11.46
C LYS A 105 -8.54 0.32 10.22
N HIS A 106 -8.25 1.59 9.92
CA HIS A 106 -7.41 2.00 8.79
C HIS A 106 -5.92 2.19 9.15
N ASN A 107 -5.53 1.83 10.39
CA ASN A 107 -4.16 1.89 10.91
C ASN A 107 -3.69 0.47 11.33
N PRO A 108 -3.14 -0.33 10.40
CA PRO A 108 -2.76 -1.72 10.69
C PRO A 108 -1.66 -1.82 11.75
N TRP A 109 -0.82 -0.79 11.89
CA TRP A 109 0.37 -0.83 12.74
C TRP A 109 0.05 -0.98 14.22
N ILE A 110 -1.10 -0.46 14.66
CA ILE A 110 -1.58 -0.59 16.04
C ILE A 110 -2.11 -2.00 16.34
N TYR A 111 -2.37 -2.83 15.32
CA TYR A 111 -2.84 -4.21 15.50
C TYR A 111 -1.73 -5.20 15.90
N TYR A 112 -0.47 -4.85 15.64
CA TYR A 112 0.68 -5.71 15.93
C TYR A 112 1.18 -5.53 17.37
N ASN A 113 1.26 -6.64 18.13
CA ASN A 113 1.65 -6.62 19.54
C ASN A 113 3.03 -6.00 19.77
N ASP A 114 4.01 -6.34 18.93
CA ASP A 114 5.40 -5.88 18.97
C ASP A 114 5.57 -4.39 18.64
N ILE A 115 4.60 -3.78 17.95
CA ILE A 115 4.55 -2.33 17.73
C ILE A 115 3.80 -1.67 18.90
N ARG A 116 2.53 -2.00 19.11
CA ARG A 116 1.66 -1.32 20.09
C ARG A 116 2.17 -1.37 21.54
N THR A 117 2.81 -2.47 21.94
CA THR A 117 3.31 -2.64 23.32
C THR A 117 4.71 -2.07 23.51
N ASN A 118 5.38 -1.67 22.43
CA ASN A 118 6.65 -0.95 22.47
C ASN A 118 6.39 0.54 22.23
N ALA A 119 6.14 1.26 23.32
CA ALA A 119 5.76 2.68 23.27
C ALA A 119 6.76 3.55 22.49
N ALA A 120 8.07 3.29 22.62
CA ALA A 120 9.11 4.04 21.91
C ALA A 120 9.06 3.80 20.40
N ARG A 121 8.99 2.53 19.98
CA ARG A 121 8.89 2.15 18.56
C ARG A 121 7.60 2.71 17.94
N CYS A 122 6.48 2.49 18.61
CA CYS A 122 5.19 2.96 18.14
C CYS A 122 5.12 4.49 18.00
N ALA A 123 5.55 5.24 19.01
CA ALA A 123 5.53 6.70 18.95
C ALA A 123 6.51 7.30 17.92
N ALA A 124 7.60 6.60 17.61
CA ALA A 124 8.56 7.01 16.59
C ALA A 124 8.05 6.77 15.15
N HIS A 125 7.19 5.76 14.96
CA HIS A 125 6.82 5.27 13.63
C HIS A 125 5.35 5.43 13.26
N VAL A 126 4.42 5.56 14.20
CA VAL A 126 2.98 5.69 13.94
C VAL A 126 2.52 7.06 14.42
N VAL A 127 2.38 8.01 13.49
CA VAL A 127 2.28 9.44 13.81
C VAL A 127 1.11 10.12 13.10
N PRO A 128 0.65 11.29 13.60
CA PRO A 128 -0.29 12.13 12.88
C PRO A 128 0.22 12.56 11.50
N PHE A 129 -0.69 12.59 10.52
CA PHE A 129 -0.39 12.96 9.13
C PHE A 129 0.31 14.33 8.98
N THR A 130 0.05 15.25 9.90
CA THR A 130 0.67 16.59 9.92
C THR A 130 2.20 16.56 9.96
N GLN A 131 2.82 15.45 10.40
CA GLN A 131 4.27 15.30 10.39
C GLN A 131 4.85 15.03 8.99
N LEU A 132 4.05 14.55 8.02
CA LEU A 132 4.53 14.19 6.68
C LEU A 132 5.17 15.39 5.97
N GLY A 133 4.55 16.56 6.04
CA GLY A 133 5.07 17.78 5.39
C GLY A 133 6.46 18.18 5.92
N THR A 134 6.66 18.06 7.23
CA THR A 134 7.96 18.33 7.87
C THR A 134 9.02 17.33 7.42
N ASP A 135 8.69 16.03 7.37
CA ASP A 135 9.65 15.00 6.96
C ASP A 135 10.01 15.11 5.47
N LEU A 136 9.04 15.42 4.61
CA LEU A 136 9.25 15.68 3.18
C LEU A 136 10.17 16.88 2.95
N ALA A 137 9.97 17.97 3.69
CA ALA A 137 10.77 19.19 3.56
C ALA A 137 12.16 19.05 4.18
N GLY A 138 12.28 18.33 5.30
CA GLY A 138 13.52 18.15 6.06
C GLY A 138 14.47 17.08 5.49
N GLY A 139 14.04 16.31 4.48
CA GLY A 139 14.83 15.22 3.93
C GLY A 139 14.93 14.00 4.85
N SER A 140 14.11 13.94 5.90
CA SER A 140 14.05 12.85 6.89
C SER A 140 13.01 11.79 6.52
N VAL A 141 12.61 11.73 5.26
CA VAL A 141 11.63 10.77 4.75
C VAL A 141 12.15 9.34 4.93
N PRO A 142 11.40 8.43 5.57
CA PRO A 142 11.83 7.06 5.76
C PRO A 142 11.87 6.28 4.44
N ASN A 143 12.52 5.11 4.44
CA ASN A 143 12.57 4.26 3.24
C ASN A 143 11.19 3.75 2.85
N TYR A 144 10.32 3.46 3.82
CA TYR A 144 8.92 3.10 3.63
C TYR A 144 7.98 4.10 4.30
N VAL A 145 7.01 4.61 3.54
CA VAL A 145 6.01 5.56 4.01
C VAL A 145 4.64 4.96 3.80
N TRP A 146 3.89 4.78 4.89
CA TRP A 146 2.47 4.42 4.86
C TRP A 146 1.64 5.68 5.13
N ILE A 147 0.58 5.89 4.36
CA ILE A 147 -0.33 7.03 4.52
C ILE A 147 -1.76 6.52 4.44
N THR A 148 -2.58 6.93 5.41
CA THR A 148 -4.03 6.73 5.37
C THR A 148 -4.69 8.08 5.64
N PRO A 149 -5.56 8.59 4.74
CA PRO A 149 -6.42 9.74 5.03
C PRO A 149 -7.46 9.41 6.12
N ASN A 150 -8.20 10.41 6.55
CA ASN A 150 -9.32 10.23 7.49
C ASN A 150 -10.59 9.79 6.73
N MET A 151 -11.63 9.37 7.47
CA MET A 151 -12.90 8.84 6.94
C MET A 151 -13.59 9.69 5.86
N CYS A 152 -13.30 10.99 5.77
CA CYS A 152 -13.84 11.83 4.71
C CYS A 152 -12.89 11.87 3.50
N ASN A 153 -11.60 12.05 3.75
CA ASN A 153 -10.61 12.20 2.69
C ASN A 153 -10.20 10.89 2.02
N ASP A 154 -10.44 9.75 2.68
CA ASP A 154 -10.24 8.42 2.13
C ASP A 154 -11.39 7.99 1.20
N MET A 155 -12.50 8.75 1.16
CA MET A 155 -13.77 8.50 0.45
C MET A 155 -14.73 7.52 1.13
N HIS A 156 -14.51 7.15 2.40
CA HIS A 156 -15.45 6.28 3.11
C HIS A 156 -16.81 6.99 3.38
N ASP A 157 -16.78 8.18 3.98
CA ASP A 157 -17.96 8.92 4.42
C ASP A 157 -18.27 10.15 3.55
N CYS A 158 -17.35 10.52 2.65
CA CYS A 158 -17.45 11.69 1.78
C CYS A 158 -17.31 11.30 0.32
N SER A 159 -17.70 12.22 -0.57
CA SER A 159 -17.73 11.96 -2.02
C SER A 159 -16.35 11.65 -2.62
N ILE A 160 -16.35 10.92 -3.74
CA ILE A 160 -15.19 10.74 -4.63
C ILE A 160 -14.46 12.06 -4.91
N ALA A 161 -15.18 13.16 -5.14
CA ALA A 161 -14.57 14.46 -5.41
C ALA A 161 -13.76 15.01 -4.21
N THR A 162 -14.17 14.67 -2.99
CA THR A 162 -13.44 15.03 -1.76
C THR A 162 -12.10 14.31 -1.72
N GLY A 163 -12.10 12.99 -1.88
CA GLY A 163 -10.86 12.21 -1.88
C GLY A 163 -9.95 12.51 -3.09
N ASP A 164 -10.52 12.77 -4.27
CA ASP A 164 -9.76 13.20 -5.45
C ASP A 164 -9.05 14.53 -5.20
N THR A 165 -9.75 15.48 -4.57
CA THR A 165 -9.18 16.77 -4.15
C THR A 165 -8.09 16.58 -3.10
N TRP A 166 -8.28 15.69 -2.14
CA TRP A 166 -7.26 15.38 -1.14
C TRP A 166 -5.99 14.83 -1.81
N LEU A 167 -6.13 13.83 -2.69
CA LEU A 167 -5.01 13.28 -3.45
C LEU A 167 -4.32 14.36 -4.30
N ARG A 168 -5.09 15.21 -4.97
CA ARG A 168 -4.57 16.35 -5.76
C ARG A 168 -3.72 17.30 -4.92
N ASN A 169 -4.06 17.49 -3.66
CA ASN A 169 -3.33 18.38 -2.76
C ASN A 169 -2.08 17.71 -2.15
N GLN A 170 -2.14 16.42 -1.82
CA GLN A 170 -1.04 15.74 -1.11
C GLN A 170 -0.01 15.09 -2.04
N VAL A 171 -0.45 14.43 -3.12
CA VAL A 171 0.43 13.66 -3.99
C VAL A 171 1.53 14.51 -4.64
N PRO A 172 1.28 15.76 -5.13
CA PRO A 172 2.35 16.58 -5.70
C PRO A 172 3.52 16.85 -4.74
N ALA A 173 3.27 16.96 -3.43
CA ALA A 173 4.35 17.12 -2.45
C ALA A 173 5.25 15.88 -2.39
N ILE A 174 4.66 14.68 -2.43
CA ILE A 174 5.40 13.41 -2.50
C ILE A 174 6.20 13.35 -3.80
N LEU A 175 5.57 13.59 -4.95
CA LEU A 175 6.23 13.51 -6.26
C LEU A 175 7.36 14.53 -6.44
N ASN A 176 7.28 15.67 -5.74
CA ASN A 176 8.32 16.70 -5.75
C ASN A 176 9.43 16.50 -4.71
N SER A 177 9.26 15.57 -3.76
CA SER A 177 10.25 15.28 -2.74
C SER A 177 11.53 14.66 -3.33
N ALA A 178 12.68 14.91 -2.69
CA ALA A 178 13.94 14.28 -3.06
C ALA A 178 13.86 12.75 -2.96
N ALA A 179 13.16 12.23 -1.94
CA ALA A 179 12.96 10.81 -1.73
C ALA A 179 12.23 10.12 -2.89
N PHE A 180 11.22 10.77 -3.49
CA PHE A 180 10.55 10.24 -4.66
C PHE A 180 11.38 10.39 -5.94
N ARG A 181 11.98 11.58 -6.15
CA ARG A 181 12.77 11.86 -7.36
C ARG A 181 14.01 10.98 -7.48
N ASN A 182 14.56 10.51 -6.36
CA ASN A 182 15.69 9.58 -6.31
C ASN A 182 15.26 8.11 -6.50
N GLY A 183 14.45 7.83 -7.54
CA GLY A 183 14.03 6.46 -7.87
C GLY A 183 12.95 5.88 -6.95
N GLY A 184 12.14 6.72 -6.31
CA GLY A 184 11.02 6.29 -5.48
C GLY A 184 9.86 5.68 -6.28
N VAL A 185 8.91 5.12 -5.54
CA VAL A 185 7.63 4.63 -6.08
C VAL A 185 6.54 5.00 -5.08
N LEU A 186 5.40 5.44 -5.60
CA LEU A 186 4.16 5.67 -4.90
C LEU A 186 3.12 4.69 -5.41
N PHE A 187 2.59 3.88 -4.51
CA PHE A 187 1.39 3.09 -4.70
C PHE A 187 0.20 3.86 -4.12
N ILE A 188 -0.87 3.98 -4.89
CA ILE A 188 -2.17 4.45 -4.39
C ILE A 188 -3.15 3.32 -4.65
N THR A 189 -3.77 2.81 -3.60
CA THR A 189 -4.75 1.73 -3.69
C THR A 189 -5.95 2.07 -2.82
N TRP A 190 -7.05 1.40 -3.09
CA TRP A 190 -8.17 1.28 -2.17
C TRP A 190 -8.02 -0.03 -1.40
N ASP A 191 -8.68 -0.19 -0.27
CA ASP A 191 -8.68 -1.42 0.52
C ASP A 191 -9.78 -2.39 0.04
N GLU A 192 -10.99 -1.91 -0.23
CA GLU A 192 -12.07 -2.72 -0.81
C GLU A 192 -12.99 -1.92 -1.74
N GLY A 193 -13.75 -2.66 -2.54
CA GLY A 193 -14.80 -2.15 -3.40
C GLY A 193 -16.18 -2.34 -2.76
N SER A 194 -17.24 -2.28 -3.55
CA SER A 194 -18.61 -2.49 -3.06
C SER A 194 -19.15 -3.89 -3.32
N THR A 195 -18.38 -4.73 -4.01
CA THR A 195 -18.79 -6.08 -4.42
C THR A 195 -17.87 -7.15 -3.85
N ASN A 196 -18.30 -8.41 -3.91
CA ASN A 196 -17.44 -9.57 -3.61
C ASN A 196 -16.68 -10.08 -4.85
N ALA A 197 -16.49 -9.23 -5.87
CA ALA A 197 -15.78 -9.64 -7.07
C ALA A 197 -14.34 -10.05 -6.74
N GLY A 198 -13.85 -11.06 -7.43
CA GLY A 198 -12.54 -11.66 -7.19
C GLY A 198 -11.91 -12.16 -8.48
N CYS A 199 -10.58 -12.25 -8.50
CA CYS A 199 -9.84 -12.87 -9.61
C CYS A 199 -9.23 -14.23 -9.28
N CYS A 200 -8.98 -14.51 -7.99
CA CYS A 200 -8.22 -15.66 -7.54
C CYS A 200 -8.60 -16.03 -6.10
N THR A 201 -7.95 -17.08 -5.57
CA THR A 201 -8.13 -17.51 -4.17
C THR A 201 -7.76 -16.36 -3.22
N ASN A 202 -8.65 -16.08 -2.27
CA ASN A 202 -8.52 -14.99 -1.29
C ASN A 202 -8.57 -13.57 -1.91
N ALA A 203 -9.33 -13.41 -2.99
CA ALA A 203 -9.73 -12.11 -3.53
C ALA A 203 -11.26 -12.03 -3.47
N ALA A 204 -11.81 -11.45 -2.42
CA ALA A 204 -13.25 -11.27 -2.24
C ALA A 204 -13.63 -9.83 -1.90
N GLY A 205 -12.70 -8.88 -1.99
CA GLY A 205 -12.91 -7.48 -1.63
C GLY A 205 -13.39 -6.59 -2.78
N GLY A 206 -13.76 -7.13 -3.94
CA GLY A 206 -14.16 -6.33 -5.10
C GLY A 206 -12.97 -5.90 -5.97
N ARG A 207 -13.23 -5.42 -7.19
CA ARG A 207 -12.18 -4.92 -8.09
C ARG A 207 -11.95 -3.45 -7.81
N ILE A 208 -10.74 -3.09 -7.41
CA ILE A 208 -10.38 -1.76 -6.92
C ILE A 208 -9.33 -1.11 -7.82
N VAL A 209 -9.16 0.21 -7.70
CA VAL A 209 -8.09 0.91 -8.40
C VAL A 209 -6.77 0.68 -7.67
N THR A 210 -5.70 0.40 -8.42
CA THR A 210 -4.34 0.49 -7.90
C THR A 210 -3.43 1.15 -8.92
N LEU A 211 -2.84 2.28 -8.50
CA LEU A 211 -1.92 3.07 -9.30
C LEU A 211 -0.48 2.78 -8.88
N VAL A 212 0.41 2.69 -9.86
CA VAL A 212 1.86 2.61 -9.62
C VAL A 212 2.59 3.76 -10.30
N ILE A 213 3.10 4.67 -9.48
CA ILE A 213 3.65 5.95 -9.89
C ILE A 213 5.13 5.97 -9.53
N SER A 214 6.00 6.05 -10.54
CA SER A 214 7.45 6.14 -10.33
C SER A 214 8.12 6.80 -11.54
N PRO A 215 9.20 7.59 -11.34
CA PRO A 215 10.03 8.05 -12.46
C PRO A 215 10.71 6.89 -13.21
N LEU A 216 10.75 5.70 -12.61
CA LEU A 216 11.30 4.49 -13.23
C LEU A 216 10.22 3.64 -13.92
N ALA A 217 8.94 3.97 -13.75
CA ALA A 217 7.85 3.22 -14.36
C ALA A 217 7.62 3.63 -15.83
N ARG A 218 7.03 2.73 -16.61
CA ARG A 218 6.45 3.07 -17.91
C ARG A 218 5.26 3.99 -17.70
N THR A 219 5.23 5.08 -18.45
CA THR A 219 4.12 6.04 -18.45
C THR A 219 2.92 5.45 -19.17
N GLY A 220 1.71 5.67 -18.63
CA GLY A 220 0.44 5.24 -19.22
C GLY A 220 0.31 3.73 -19.42
N PHE A 221 1.01 2.91 -18.63
CA PHE A 221 0.96 1.46 -18.75
C PHE A 221 -0.21 0.88 -17.97
N GLN A 222 -0.98 0.00 -18.61
CA GLN A 222 -2.06 -0.73 -17.97
C GLN A 222 -1.72 -2.22 -17.88
N SER A 223 -1.75 -2.77 -16.67
CA SER A 223 -1.58 -4.21 -16.42
C SER A 223 -2.94 -4.88 -16.27
N SER A 224 -3.19 -5.91 -17.06
CA SER A 224 -4.36 -6.79 -16.93
C SER A 224 -4.07 -8.03 -16.09
N VAL A 225 -2.91 -8.09 -15.43
CA VAL A 225 -2.56 -9.21 -14.54
C VAL A 225 -3.47 -9.18 -13.32
N ALA A 226 -3.98 -10.35 -12.94
CA ALA A 226 -4.79 -10.54 -11.75
C ALA A 226 -3.92 -10.37 -10.49
N GLU A 227 -4.20 -9.32 -9.71
CA GLU A 227 -3.41 -8.90 -8.56
C GLU A 227 -4.32 -8.65 -7.33
N THR A 228 -3.73 -8.68 -6.14
CA THR A 228 -4.41 -8.41 -4.85
C THR A 228 -3.49 -7.65 -3.90
N HIS A 229 -3.95 -7.32 -2.70
CA HIS A 229 -3.09 -6.77 -1.63
C HIS A 229 -1.82 -7.59 -1.36
N TYR A 230 -1.89 -8.91 -1.48
CA TYR A 230 -0.72 -9.76 -1.35
C TYR A 230 0.30 -9.54 -2.48
N SER A 231 -0.17 -9.15 -3.66
CA SER A 231 0.69 -8.83 -4.81
C SER A 231 1.45 -7.52 -4.59
N LEU A 232 0.81 -6.51 -4.01
CA LEU A 232 1.47 -5.26 -3.62
C LEU A 232 2.49 -5.51 -2.50
N LEU A 233 2.12 -6.24 -1.44
CA LEU A 233 3.05 -6.61 -0.37
C LEU A 233 4.27 -7.36 -0.92
N ARG A 234 4.04 -8.39 -1.73
CA ARG A 234 5.12 -9.14 -2.41
C ARG A 234 6.01 -8.23 -3.23
N THR A 235 5.44 -7.22 -3.89
CA THR A 235 6.21 -6.27 -4.70
C THR A 235 7.18 -5.47 -3.85
N ILE A 236 6.75 -5.02 -2.66
CA ILE A 236 7.61 -4.33 -1.70
C ILE A 236 8.71 -5.26 -1.19
N GLU A 237 8.33 -6.45 -0.72
CA GLU A 237 9.25 -7.46 -0.18
C GLU A 237 10.32 -7.86 -1.20
N ASP A 238 9.91 -8.22 -2.41
CA ASP A 238 10.81 -8.62 -3.48
C ASP A 238 11.75 -7.47 -3.88
N SER A 239 11.33 -6.20 -3.74
CA SER A 239 12.12 -5.03 -4.13
C SER A 239 13.26 -4.74 -3.16
N TRP A 240 13.16 -5.23 -1.93
CA TRP A 240 14.21 -5.15 -0.91
C TRP A 240 14.82 -6.50 -0.55
N ASN A 241 14.50 -7.56 -1.32
CA ASN A 241 14.94 -8.93 -1.09
C ASN A 241 14.61 -9.42 0.33
N MET A 242 13.43 -9.04 0.83
CA MET A 242 12.89 -9.50 2.10
C MET A 242 12.21 -10.86 1.90
N ALA A 243 12.07 -11.63 2.97
CA ALA A 243 11.24 -12.84 2.93
C ALA A 243 9.79 -12.45 2.61
N ARG A 244 9.04 -13.34 1.96
CA ARG A 244 7.63 -13.05 1.67
C ARG A 244 6.74 -13.49 2.82
N LEU A 245 5.86 -12.62 3.31
CA LEU A 245 4.93 -12.91 4.40
C LEU A 245 3.63 -13.53 3.89
N GLY A 246 3.13 -14.55 4.59
CA GLY A 246 1.78 -15.12 4.38
C GLY A 246 1.41 -15.35 2.91
N GLY A 247 0.29 -14.77 2.48
CA GLY A 247 -0.23 -14.82 1.11
C GLY A 247 0.73 -14.26 0.06
N ALA A 248 1.65 -13.35 0.41
CA ALA A 248 2.68 -12.88 -0.52
C ALA A 248 3.66 -14.00 -0.92
N ALA A 249 3.86 -15.00 -0.05
CA ALA A 249 4.72 -16.16 -0.30
C ALA A 249 4.08 -17.21 -1.22
N CYS A 250 2.77 -17.14 -1.47
CA CYS A 250 2.12 -18.09 -2.37
C CYS A 250 2.76 -18.05 -3.76
N THR A 251 2.96 -19.22 -4.36
CA THR A 251 3.37 -19.32 -5.78
C THR A 251 2.31 -18.76 -6.72
N CYS A 252 1.05 -18.70 -6.27
CA CYS A 252 -0.09 -18.10 -6.95
C CYS A 252 -0.08 -16.55 -6.91
N THR A 253 0.61 -15.95 -5.96
CA THR A 253 0.71 -14.49 -5.86
C THR A 253 1.77 -13.99 -6.84
N VAL A 254 1.42 -13.02 -7.65
CA VAL A 254 2.35 -12.37 -8.58
C VAL A 254 2.83 -11.05 -7.97
N ALA A 255 4.03 -10.61 -8.33
CA ALA A 255 4.48 -9.26 -7.99
C ALA A 255 4.09 -8.31 -9.13
N MET A 256 3.75 -7.07 -8.80
CA MET A 256 3.38 -5.97 -9.71
C MET A 256 4.60 -5.47 -10.49
N ARG A 257 5.32 -6.35 -11.19
CA ARG A 257 6.57 -6.08 -11.90
C ARG A 257 6.42 -6.15 -13.41
N GLU A 258 5.37 -6.83 -13.88
CA GLU A 258 5.18 -7.04 -15.30
C GLU A 258 4.83 -5.74 -16.00
N GLY A 259 5.65 -5.37 -16.98
CA GLY A 259 5.37 -4.24 -17.87
C GLY A 259 5.51 -2.86 -17.25
N TYR A 260 5.35 -2.71 -15.93
CA TYR A 260 5.54 -1.42 -15.29
C TYR A 260 7.00 -0.96 -15.33
N TRP A 261 7.98 -1.86 -15.20
CA TRP A 261 9.41 -1.48 -15.18
C TRP A 261 10.04 -1.65 -16.58
N PRO A 262 10.91 -0.72 -17.03
CA PRO A 262 11.74 -0.90 -18.21
C PRO A 262 12.56 -2.19 -18.09
N ARG A 263 12.72 -2.92 -19.21
CA ARG A 263 13.36 -4.26 -19.26
C ARG A 263 14.80 -4.34 -18.70
N ARG A 264 15.44 -3.20 -18.41
CA ARG A 264 16.77 -3.15 -17.77
C ARG A 264 16.74 -3.43 -16.26
N PHE A 265 15.56 -3.40 -15.63
CA PHE A 265 15.37 -3.69 -14.19
C PHE A 265 14.71 -5.04 -13.91
N SER A 266 14.23 -5.77 -14.93
CA SER A 266 13.85 -7.17 -14.73
C SER A 266 15.11 -8.04 -14.80
N SER A 267 15.70 -8.32 -13.64
CA SER A 267 16.78 -9.28 -13.55
C SER A 267 16.27 -10.63 -14.05
N ARG A 268 16.72 -11.02 -15.25
CA ARG A 268 16.71 -12.42 -15.66
C ARG A 268 17.74 -13.14 -14.80
N SER A 269 17.29 -13.83 -13.77
CA SER A 269 17.98 -14.98 -13.19
C SER A 269 18.07 -16.09 -14.25
N ARG A 270 18.95 -15.93 -15.25
CA ARG A 270 19.44 -17.07 -16.01
C ARG A 270 20.61 -17.65 -15.22
N CYS A 271 20.31 -18.62 -14.34
CA CYS A 271 21.31 -19.61 -13.98
C CYS A 271 21.85 -20.20 -15.28
N ARG A 272 23.11 -19.91 -15.60
CA ARG A 272 23.84 -20.68 -16.60
C ARG A 272 24.19 -22.01 -15.94
N SER A 273 23.62 -23.11 -16.44
CA SER A 273 24.11 -24.45 -16.12
C SER A 273 25.60 -24.55 -16.48
N PRO A 274 26.44 -25.21 -15.65
CA PRO A 274 27.79 -25.53 -16.06
C PRO A 274 27.71 -26.59 -17.15
N LEU A 275 28.23 -26.25 -18.34
CA LEU A 275 28.52 -27.24 -19.37
C LEU A 275 29.53 -28.24 -18.81
N SER A 276 29.13 -29.51 -18.82
CA SER A 276 30.02 -30.66 -18.64
C SER A 276 31.17 -30.57 -19.63
N ARG A 277 32.41 -30.54 -19.14
CA ARG A 277 33.58 -30.83 -19.95
C ARG A 277 33.80 -32.35 -19.92
N THR A 278 33.47 -33.00 -21.03
CA THR A 278 34.08 -34.26 -21.45
C THR A 278 35.27 -33.93 -22.33
N ALA A 279 36.46 -34.30 -21.86
CA ALA A 279 37.62 -34.74 -22.64
C ALA A 279 38.55 -35.44 -21.65
#